data_AF-K3UMP5-F1
#
_entry.id   AF-K3UMP5-F1
#
_cell.length_a   1.000
_cell.length_b   1.000
_cell.length_c   1.000
_cell.angle_alpha   90.00
_cell.angle_beta   90.00
_cell.angle_gamma   90.00
#
_symmetry.space_group_name_H-M   'P 1'
#
loop_
_entity.id
_entity.type
_entity.pdbx_description
1 polymer ?
#
loop_
_entity_poly.entity_id
_entity_poly.type
_entity_poly.pdbx_seq_one_letter_code
_entity_poly.pdbx_strand_id
1 'polypeptide(L)'
;MAHDFAYTPCTLFWNRVIPREAMSDECVRSSVLSIGALMQSLYRLGPKPYTSLIPSSGRSRASQDETYRIALRYHSKAISALQARMRNNIATVSRRNMLINMFLLILFELMHGNTAAADRMLTSSNELLKQKGDQLLSEVSAGFQQQPQPMYTAPSNDEGMDQAERILPRLQVFLSLNSRFYPLQNDCWSRFSAKATPSQVPSLMADFIQFGAAWNSFITRAVIFVVKTMQDAPSLEPAQITTLANYRNTFLRELKQWERAIVQRSDREANLVVKRTLKIFHVGQKVVHILLSCCFDSTETEYDNHDSTFSDIMVMMHSMADESQPATIIETVLDIYVLPVLNFVSQKCRNSSTRLDALDLFEKMVSQMGGWETRASLLARRRLMDLEELGRTESGDIPAERRYVWTDACWDEARTCLDVSFQNAGFRKLDQTDPSGLIKIKISLKEFEG
;
A
#
# COMPACT_ATOMS: atom_id res chain seq x y z
N MET A 1 -14.16 17.37 14.95
CA MET A 1 -14.44 15.93 14.78
C MET A 1 -13.10 15.22 14.72
N ALA A 2 -12.70 14.59 15.82
CA ALA A 2 -11.47 13.81 15.87
C ALA A 2 -11.77 12.46 15.21
N HIS A 3 -11.37 12.33 13.94
CA HIS A 3 -11.43 11.04 13.26
C HIS A 3 -10.31 10.17 13.83
N ASP A 4 -10.71 9.06 14.43
CA ASP A 4 -9.81 8.13 15.09
C ASP A 4 -9.19 7.26 14.01
N PHE A 5 -7.93 7.54 13.68
CA PHE A 5 -7.05 6.81 12.75
C PHE A 5 -6.75 5.37 13.22
N ALA A 6 -7.69 4.71 13.89
CA ALA A 6 -7.53 3.53 14.74
C ALA A 6 -7.07 2.27 13.99
N TYR A 7 -7.12 2.26 12.67
CA TYR A 7 -6.60 1.16 11.85
C TYR A 7 -5.25 1.47 11.18
N THR A 8 -4.85 2.74 11.12
CA THR A 8 -3.49 3.09 10.69
C THR A 8 -2.56 3.04 11.91
N PRO A 9 -1.30 2.57 11.76
CA PRO A 9 -0.26 2.60 12.81
C PRO A 9 0.11 4.02 13.31
N CYS A 10 -0.77 5.00 13.16
CA CYS A 10 -0.45 6.42 13.18
C CYS A 10 -1.40 7.21 14.08
N THR A 11 -2.33 6.58 14.80
CA THR A 11 -3.40 7.33 15.50
C THR A 11 -2.83 8.35 16.48
N LEU A 12 -1.90 7.94 17.33
CA LEU A 12 -1.24 8.83 18.29
C LEU A 12 -0.27 9.78 17.58
N PHE A 13 0.39 9.33 16.51
CA PHE A 13 1.25 10.16 15.69
C PHE A 13 0.47 11.33 15.07
N TRP A 14 -0.69 11.07 14.47
CA TRP A 14 -1.53 12.05 13.82
C TRP A 14 -2.27 12.95 14.81
N ASN A 15 -2.85 12.38 15.87
CA ASN A 15 -3.70 13.15 16.79
C ASN A 15 -2.91 13.87 17.90
N ARG A 16 -1.67 13.45 18.19
CA ARG A 16 -0.86 14.07 19.26
C ARG A 16 0.45 14.66 18.75
N VAL A 17 1.26 13.90 18.00
CA VAL A 17 2.60 14.33 17.61
C VAL A 17 2.55 15.46 16.58
N ILE A 18 1.85 15.25 15.46
CA ILE A 18 1.79 16.22 14.36
C ILE A 18 1.26 17.59 14.81
N PRO A 19 0.14 17.70 15.57
CA PRO A 19 -0.36 19.00 16.04
C PRO A 19 0.62 19.73 16.96
N ARG A 20 1.29 19.00 17.87
CA ARG A 20 2.31 19.58 18.76
C ARG A 20 3.47 20.14 17.96
N GLU A 21 3.96 19.38 16.98
CA GLU A 21 5.10 19.77 16.15
C GLU A 21 4.75 20.90 15.18
N ALA A 22 3.50 20.97 14.71
CA ALA A 22 3.02 22.10 13.92
C ALA A 22 2.97 23.42 14.71
N MET A 23 2.88 23.37 16.04
CA MET A 23 2.94 24.57 16.88
C MET A 23 4.36 25.13 16.98
N SER A 24 5.39 24.28 16.98
CA SER A 24 6.79 24.68 17.14
C SER A 24 7.54 24.85 15.81
N ASP A 25 7.26 24.03 14.79
CA ASP A 25 8.03 23.98 13.54
C ASP A 25 7.25 24.56 12.35
N GLU A 26 7.83 25.57 11.69
CA GLU A 26 7.22 26.23 10.53
C GLU A 26 7.04 25.33 9.31
N CYS A 27 7.96 24.39 9.08
CA CYS A 27 7.88 23.45 7.98
C CYS A 27 6.70 22.50 8.19
N VAL A 28 6.60 21.92 9.39
CA VAL A 28 5.49 21.04 9.78
C VAL A 28 4.16 21.78 9.70
N ARG A 29 4.10 23.02 10.21
CA ARG A 29 2.91 23.87 10.11
C ARG A 29 2.47 24.12 8.68
N SER A 30 3.42 24.45 7.80
CA SER A 30 3.14 24.69 6.39
C SER A 30 2.62 23.43 5.71
N SER A 31 3.18 22.25 6.00
CA SER A 31 2.68 20.97 5.48
C SER A 31 1.27 20.62 5.98
N VAL A 32 0.97 20.86 7.25
CA VAL A 32 -0.39 20.63 7.78
C VAL A 32 -1.40 21.56 7.11
N LEU A 33 -1.05 22.84 6.91
CA LEU A 33 -1.90 23.80 6.21
C LEU A 33 -2.09 23.43 4.73
N SER A 34 -1.06 22.93 4.05
CA SER A 34 -1.17 22.50 2.66
C SER A 34 -2.11 21.30 2.50
N ILE A 35 -1.97 20.28 3.35
CA ILE A 35 -2.84 19.10 3.36
C ILE A 35 -4.29 19.50 3.66
N GLY A 36 -4.51 20.32 4.69
CA GLY A 36 -5.86 20.77 5.06
C GLY A 36 -6.54 21.59 3.94
N ALA A 37 -5.80 22.49 3.30
CA ALA A 37 -6.30 23.25 2.17
C ALA A 37 -6.58 22.35 0.95
N LEU A 38 -5.69 21.39 0.67
CA LEU A 38 -5.93 20.42 -0.41
C LEU A 38 -7.20 19.63 -0.14
N MET A 39 -7.35 19.01 1.03
CA MET A 39 -8.57 18.29 1.42
C MET A 39 -9.82 19.12 1.20
N GLN A 40 -9.84 20.37 1.67
CA GLN A 40 -10.99 21.25 1.51
C GLN A 40 -11.30 21.55 0.05
N SER A 41 -10.28 21.76 -0.79
CA SER A 41 -10.44 21.93 -2.23
C SER A 41 -11.04 20.69 -2.88
N LEU A 42 -10.50 19.50 -2.55
CA LEU A 42 -10.97 18.22 -3.07
C LEU A 42 -12.44 17.97 -2.72
N TYR A 43 -12.84 18.21 -1.46
CA TYR A 43 -14.24 18.10 -1.05
C TYR A 43 -15.17 19.06 -1.82
N ARG A 44 -14.72 20.29 -2.12
CA ARG A 44 -15.52 21.29 -2.86
C ARG A 44 -15.66 20.96 -4.34
N LEU A 45 -14.60 20.48 -4.97
CA LEU A 45 -14.61 20.09 -6.39
C LEU A 45 -15.46 18.83 -6.62
N GLY A 46 -15.71 18.07 -5.56
CA GLY A 46 -16.55 16.87 -5.54
C GLY A 46 -15.81 15.65 -6.10
N PRO A 47 -16.47 14.48 -6.16
CA PRO A 47 -15.88 13.23 -6.66
C PRO A 47 -15.66 13.23 -8.18
N LYS A 48 -16.02 14.33 -8.87
CA LYS A 48 -15.76 14.48 -10.29
C LYS A 48 -14.24 14.51 -10.53
N PRO A 49 -13.77 13.89 -11.62
CA PRO A 49 -12.42 13.42 -11.71
C PRO A 49 -11.38 14.53 -11.45
N TYR A 50 -10.39 14.15 -10.64
CA TYR A 50 -9.20 14.90 -10.24
C TYR A 50 -8.30 15.25 -11.44
N THR A 51 -8.71 14.86 -12.65
CA THR A 51 -8.18 15.29 -13.95
C THR A 51 -8.10 16.81 -14.07
N SER A 52 -8.91 17.52 -13.27
CA SER A 52 -8.86 18.98 -13.16
C SER A 52 -7.85 19.54 -12.15
N LEU A 53 -7.04 18.74 -11.45
CA LEU A 53 -6.04 19.25 -10.49
C LEU A 53 -4.65 19.44 -11.09
N ILE A 54 -4.16 18.48 -11.88
CA ILE A 54 -2.87 18.66 -12.57
C ILE A 54 -3.13 19.49 -13.83
N PRO A 55 -2.63 20.73 -13.90
CA PRO A 55 -2.99 21.63 -14.98
C PRO A 55 -2.22 21.23 -16.25
N SER A 56 -2.82 20.40 -17.10
CA SER A 56 -2.29 20.13 -18.45
C SER A 56 -2.36 21.38 -19.34
N SER A 57 -3.23 22.33 -18.98
CA SER A 57 -3.30 23.68 -19.51
C SER A 57 -3.90 24.58 -18.42
N GLY A 58 -3.54 25.86 -18.33
CA GLY A 58 -3.99 26.79 -17.27
C GLY A 58 -5.51 27.01 -17.12
N ARG A 59 -6.35 26.20 -17.79
CA ARG A 59 -7.83 26.21 -17.78
C ARG A 59 -8.46 25.14 -16.89
N SER A 60 -7.68 24.55 -15.99
CA SER A 60 -8.16 23.48 -15.13
C SER A 60 -9.10 24.00 -14.04
N ARG A 61 -10.16 23.26 -13.71
CA ARG A 61 -11.13 23.67 -12.67
C ARG A 61 -10.47 23.93 -11.31
N ALA A 62 -9.42 23.18 -10.97
CA ALA A 62 -8.64 23.43 -9.76
C ALA A 62 -7.71 24.63 -9.88
N SER A 63 -7.21 24.97 -11.08
CA SER A 63 -6.39 26.18 -11.24
C SER A 63 -7.20 27.45 -11.00
N GLN A 64 -8.54 27.36 -11.00
CA GLN A 64 -9.47 28.42 -10.63
C GLN A 64 -9.82 28.43 -9.13
N ASP A 65 -9.68 27.30 -8.43
CA ASP A 65 -9.99 27.19 -7.00
C ASP A 65 -8.89 27.83 -6.14
N GLU A 66 -9.26 28.87 -5.37
CA GLU A 66 -8.30 29.60 -4.55
C GLU A 66 -7.70 28.73 -3.44
N THR A 67 -8.50 27.80 -2.89
CA THR A 67 -8.05 26.92 -1.81
C THR A 67 -7.00 25.92 -2.31
N TYR A 68 -7.14 25.44 -3.53
CA TYR A 68 -6.12 24.64 -4.22
C TYR A 68 -4.80 25.40 -4.40
N ARG A 69 -4.84 26.66 -4.85
CA ARG A 69 -3.62 27.49 -4.99
C ARG A 69 -2.94 27.73 -3.65
N ILE A 70 -3.72 27.97 -2.60
CA ILE A 70 -3.23 28.08 -1.22
C ILE A 70 -2.53 26.78 -0.80
N ALA A 71 -3.10 25.62 -1.10
CA ALA A 71 -2.51 24.31 -0.81
C ALA A 71 -1.14 24.16 -1.46
N LEU A 72 -1.03 24.45 -2.76
CA LEU A 72 0.24 24.39 -3.50
C LEU A 72 1.29 25.37 -2.95
N ARG A 73 0.87 26.59 -2.58
CA ARG A 73 1.76 27.60 -2.01
C ARG A 73 2.37 27.15 -0.68
N TYR A 74 1.55 26.62 0.23
CA TYR A 74 2.04 26.09 1.50
C TYR A 74 2.92 24.86 1.32
N HIS A 75 2.60 23.99 0.35
CA HIS A 75 3.42 22.82 0.04
C HIS A 75 4.80 23.21 -0.50
N SER A 76 4.85 24.13 -1.46
CA SER A 76 6.13 24.67 -1.97
C SER A 76 6.94 25.37 -0.87
N LYS A 77 6.28 26.07 0.05
CA LYS A 77 6.93 26.68 1.22
C LYS A 77 7.55 25.62 2.14
N ALA A 78 6.82 24.54 2.44
CA ALA A 78 7.31 23.45 3.27
C ALA A 78 8.52 22.74 2.64
N ILE A 79 8.44 22.39 1.34
CA ILE A 79 9.57 21.79 0.61
C ILE A 79 10.79 22.71 0.68
N SER A 80 10.62 23.99 0.38
CA SER A 80 11.72 24.97 0.37
C SER A 80 12.37 25.11 1.75
N ALA A 81 11.54 25.15 2.81
CA ALA A 81 12.01 25.23 4.19
C ALA A 81 12.81 23.98 4.61
N LEU A 82 12.32 22.78 4.28
CA LEU A 82 13.01 21.53 4.57
C LEU A 82 14.33 21.43 3.80
N GLN A 83 14.33 21.77 2.50
CA GLN A 83 15.53 21.76 1.67
C GLN A 83 16.59 22.74 2.17
N ALA A 84 16.20 23.97 2.55
CA ALA A 84 17.11 24.94 3.13
C ALA A 84 17.72 24.42 4.44
N ARG A 85 16.90 23.81 5.30
CA ARG A 85 17.36 23.20 6.56
C ARG A 85 18.35 22.06 6.32
N MET A 86 18.07 21.18 5.37
CA MET A 86 18.96 20.08 5.00
C MET A 86 20.28 20.57 4.39
N ARG A 87 20.26 21.59 3.53
CA ARG A 87 21.48 22.18 2.95
C ARG A 87 22.37 22.84 3.98
N ASN A 88 21.76 23.57 4.93
CA ASN A 88 22.53 24.36 5.88
C ASN A 88 23.08 23.52 7.03
N ASN A 89 22.30 22.58 7.58
CA ASN A 89 22.70 21.86 8.80
C ASN A 89 22.11 20.44 8.90
N ILE A 90 22.36 19.56 7.92
CA ILE A 90 21.84 18.17 7.92
C ILE A 90 22.14 17.40 9.21
N ALA A 91 23.31 17.63 9.81
CA ALA A 91 23.74 16.98 11.06
C ALA A 91 22.85 17.35 12.26
N THR A 92 22.26 18.56 12.26
CA THR A 92 21.42 19.06 13.36
C THR A 92 19.95 18.67 13.23
N VAL A 93 19.52 18.20 12.06
CA VAL A 93 18.12 17.79 11.85
C VAL A 93 17.86 16.49 12.60
N SER A 94 17.02 16.54 13.63
CA SER A 94 16.69 15.33 14.39
C SER A 94 15.96 14.29 13.53
N ARG A 95 16.12 13.00 13.85
CA ARG A 95 15.42 11.90 13.18
C ARG A 95 13.90 12.10 13.23
N ARG A 96 13.39 12.56 14.37
CA ARG A 96 11.98 12.94 14.59
C ARG A 96 11.50 13.95 13.56
N ASN A 97 12.23 15.05 13.41
CA ASN A 97 11.85 16.13 12.52
C ASN A 97 11.82 15.68 11.06
N MET A 98 12.80 14.88 10.66
CA MET A 98 12.88 14.29 9.33
C MET A 98 11.67 13.39 9.05
N LEU A 99 11.35 12.46 9.96
CA LEU A 99 10.23 11.54 9.81
C LEU A 99 8.90 12.28 9.62
N ILE A 100 8.61 13.27 10.48
CA ILE A 100 7.35 14.04 10.43
C ILE A 100 7.23 14.80 9.10
N ASN A 101 8.27 15.54 8.73
CA ASN A 101 8.23 16.34 7.50
C ASN A 101 8.14 15.46 6.25
N MET A 102 8.92 14.38 6.17
CA MET A 102 8.86 13.47 5.02
C MET A 102 7.48 12.82 4.89
N PHE A 103 6.90 12.35 6.00
CA PHE A 103 5.56 11.77 6.01
C PHE A 103 4.49 12.73 5.48
N LEU A 104 4.46 13.97 5.98
CA LEU A 104 3.47 14.96 5.57
C LEU A 104 3.63 15.37 4.09
N LEU A 105 4.86 15.55 3.63
CA LEU A 105 5.11 15.93 2.24
C LEU A 105 4.74 14.80 1.26
N ILE A 106 5.06 13.54 1.59
CA ILE A 106 4.63 12.38 0.79
C ILE A 106 3.11 12.28 0.77
N LEU A 107 2.46 12.44 1.92
CA LEU A 107 1.00 12.40 2.02
C LEU A 107 0.35 13.43 1.09
N PHE A 108 0.90 14.65 1.02
CA PHE A 108 0.43 15.67 0.08
C PHE A 108 0.54 15.19 -1.38
N GLU A 109 1.71 14.69 -1.81
CA GLU A 109 1.92 14.26 -3.19
C GLU A 109 1.03 13.06 -3.57
N LEU A 110 0.79 12.15 -2.63
CA LEU A 110 -0.13 11.02 -2.83
C LEU A 110 -1.58 11.50 -2.99
N MET A 111 -2.04 12.40 -2.12
CA MET A 111 -3.38 13.00 -2.23
C MET A 111 -3.56 13.83 -3.50
N HIS A 112 -2.48 14.49 -3.93
CA HIS A 112 -2.46 15.27 -5.16
C HIS A 112 -2.46 14.40 -6.42
N GLY A 113 -2.10 13.13 -6.31
CA GLY A 113 -1.97 12.20 -7.44
C GLY A 113 -0.66 12.37 -8.22
N ASN A 114 0.35 12.99 -7.62
CA ASN A 114 1.67 13.15 -8.23
C ASN A 114 2.59 11.96 -7.86
N THR A 115 2.26 10.79 -8.40
CA THR A 115 2.92 9.52 -8.07
C THR A 115 4.42 9.57 -8.28
N ALA A 116 4.91 10.22 -9.36
CA ALA A 116 6.34 10.35 -9.63
C ALA A 116 7.10 11.15 -8.56
N ALA A 117 6.49 12.22 -8.02
CA ALA A 117 7.09 12.96 -6.91
C ALA A 117 7.02 12.14 -5.60
N ALA A 118 5.87 11.54 -5.31
CA ALA A 118 5.70 10.67 -4.15
C ALA A 118 6.71 9.50 -4.15
N ASP A 119 6.94 8.87 -5.30
CA ASP A 119 7.89 7.77 -5.51
C ASP A 119 9.33 8.22 -5.18
N ARG A 120 9.80 9.33 -5.76
CA ARG A 120 11.12 9.89 -5.46
C ARG A 120 11.26 10.32 -3.99
N MET A 121 10.23 10.95 -3.44
CA MET A 121 10.25 11.43 -2.06
C MET A 121 10.27 10.26 -1.08
N LEU A 122 9.50 9.20 -1.31
CA LEU A 122 9.49 8.00 -0.48
C LEU A 122 10.84 7.29 -0.51
N THR A 123 11.45 7.13 -1.68
CA THR A 123 12.81 6.57 -1.81
C THR A 123 13.82 7.40 -1.03
N SER A 124 13.84 8.72 -1.27
CA SER A 124 14.77 9.64 -0.57
C SER A 124 14.56 9.62 0.94
N SER A 125 13.31 9.58 1.41
CA SER A 125 12.97 9.53 2.84
C SER A 125 13.52 8.29 3.50
N ASN A 126 13.32 7.14 2.86
CA ASN A 126 13.79 5.87 3.40
C ASN A 126 15.32 5.82 3.44
N GLU A 127 16.03 6.34 2.43
CA GLU A 127 17.49 6.45 2.49
C GLU A 127 17.97 7.36 3.62
N LEU A 128 17.32 8.50 3.83
CA LEU A 128 17.68 9.40 4.93
C LEU A 128 17.41 8.79 6.32
N LEU A 129 16.30 8.05 6.47
CA LEU A 129 16.00 7.33 7.71
C LEU A 129 17.01 6.19 7.96
N LYS A 130 17.45 5.48 6.92
CA LYS A 130 18.47 4.42 7.04
C LYS A 130 19.80 4.91 7.59
N GLN A 131 20.25 6.10 7.18
CA GLN A 131 21.51 6.69 7.67
C GLN A 131 21.56 6.80 9.20
N LYS A 132 20.40 6.93 9.85
CA LYS A 132 20.26 7.04 11.31
C LYS A 132 19.74 5.76 11.95
N GLY A 133 19.75 4.62 11.24
CA GLY A 133 19.27 3.30 11.66
C GLY A 133 18.07 2.80 10.86
N ASP A 134 18.16 1.58 10.32
CA ASP A 134 17.06 0.91 9.61
C ASP A 134 16.27 0.01 10.57
N GLN A 135 15.22 0.58 11.18
CA GLN A 135 14.37 -0.15 12.13
C GLN A 135 13.58 -1.28 11.47
N LEU A 136 13.13 -1.10 10.23
CA LEU A 136 12.37 -2.15 9.55
C LEU A 136 13.26 -3.35 9.23
N LEU A 137 14.49 -3.12 8.76
CA LEU A 137 15.44 -4.20 8.51
C LEU A 137 15.79 -4.98 9.80
N SER A 138 15.99 -4.25 10.90
CA SER A 138 16.22 -4.87 12.22
C SER A 138 15.04 -5.76 12.64
N GLU A 139 13.81 -5.25 12.52
CA GLU A 139 12.58 -6.00 12.82
C GLU A 139 12.40 -7.22 11.91
N VAL A 140 12.67 -7.09 10.61
CA VAL A 140 12.58 -8.22 9.67
C VAL A 140 13.59 -9.32 10.03
N SER A 141 14.79 -8.93 10.44
CA SER A 141 15.90 -9.84 10.74
C SER A 141 15.79 -10.54 12.10
N ALA A 142 15.19 -9.88 13.09
CA ALA A 142 15.09 -10.38 14.47
C ALA A 142 13.66 -10.77 14.90
N GLY A 143 12.66 -10.45 14.09
CA GLY A 143 11.25 -10.46 14.51
C GLY A 143 10.88 -9.20 15.30
N PHE A 144 9.59 -9.06 15.63
CA PHE A 144 9.13 -7.95 16.46
C PHE A 144 9.56 -8.13 17.91
N GLN A 145 10.42 -7.24 18.39
CA GLN A 145 10.76 -7.10 19.80
C GLN A 145 10.33 -5.71 20.28
N GLN A 146 9.69 -5.63 21.45
CA GLN A 146 9.39 -4.35 22.07
C GLN A 146 10.69 -3.63 22.42
N GLN A 147 10.80 -2.37 22.01
CA GLN A 147 11.96 -1.56 22.39
C GLN A 147 11.86 -1.18 23.86
N PRO A 148 12.89 -1.47 24.69
CA PRO A 148 12.87 -1.18 26.12
C PRO A 148 12.99 0.32 26.44
N GLN A 149 13.42 1.17 25.48
CA GLN A 149 13.44 2.63 25.63
C GLN A 149 13.12 3.35 24.30
N PRO A 150 12.47 4.52 24.35
CA PRO A 150 12.18 5.31 23.16
C PRO A 150 13.47 5.80 22.52
N MET A 151 13.65 5.52 21.22
CA MET A 151 14.80 6.00 20.43
C MET A 151 14.77 7.53 20.24
N TYR A 152 13.65 8.16 20.60
CA TYR A 152 13.38 9.58 20.53
C TYR A 152 13.52 10.22 21.91
N THR A 153 14.59 10.99 22.10
CA THR A 153 14.75 11.83 23.29
C THR A 153 13.96 13.13 23.12
N ALA A 154 12.77 13.20 23.72
CA ALA A 154 12.04 14.44 23.91
C ALA A 154 11.55 14.58 25.37
N PRO A 155 11.16 15.78 25.84
CA PRO A 155 10.77 16.02 27.23
C PRO A 155 9.46 15.34 27.69
N SER A 156 8.68 14.72 26.79
CA SER A 156 7.37 14.13 27.10
C SER A 156 7.19 12.77 26.44
N ASN A 157 6.41 11.87 27.05
CA ASN A 157 6.05 10.56 26.49
C ASN A 157 5.51 10.69 25.05
N ASP A 158 6.33 10.34 24.07
CA ASP A 158 6.06 10.39 22.63
C ASP A 158 5.42 9.10 22.13
N GLU A 159 4.31 8.70 22.76
CA GLU A 159 3.52 7.57 22.29
C GLU A 159 3.10 7.82 20.83
N GLY A 160 3.61 7.02 19.89
CA GLY A 160 3.28 7.08 18.46
C GLY A 160 4.46 7.30 17.51
N MET A 161 5.60 7.81 17.97
CA MET A 161 6.78 8.01 17.11
C MET A 161 7.42 6.69 16.65
N ASP A 162 7.47 5.69 17.53
CA ASP A 162 8.02 4.37 17.18
C ASP A 162 7.18 3.69 16.09
N GLN A 163 5.86 3.85 16.13
CA GLN A 163 5.00 3.31 15.07
C GLN A 163 5.24 4.07 13.76
N ALA A 164 5.47 5.39 13.85
CA ALA A 164 5.68 6.23 12.69
C ALA A 164 6.93 5.86 11.88
N GLU A 165 8.00 5.41 12.54
CA GLU A 165 9.24 4.95 11.91
C GLU A 165 9.03 3.89 10.84
N ARG A 166 8.03 3.05 11.05
CA ARG A 166 7.77 1.89 10.20
C ARG A 166 6.77 2.21 9.10
N ILE A 167 6.11 3.37 9.14
CA ILE A 167 5.09 3.73 8.14
C ILE A 167 5.73 3.84 6.76
N LEU A 168 6.76 4.68 6.59
CA LEU A 168 7.34 4.93 5.26
C LEU A 168 8.03 3.70 4.67
N PRO A 169 8.83 2.93 5.44
CA PRO A 169 9.42 1.69 4.92
C PRO A 169 8.37 0.64 4.56
N ARG A 170 7.28 0.50 5.35
CA ARG A 170 6.19 -0.43 5.01
C ARG A 170 5.39 0.07 3.82
N LEU A 171 5.08 1.35 3.74
CA LEU A 171 4.39 1.94 2.60
C LEU A 171 5.17 1.67 1.30
N GLN A 172 6.50 1.79 1.32
CA GLN A 172 7.37 1.41 0.21
C GLN A 172 7.23 -0.08 -0.19
N VAL A 173 7.22 -0.99 0.79
CA VAL A 173 7.01 -2.44 0.56
C VAL A 173 5.64 -2.72 -0.05
N PHE A 174 4.57 -2.10 0.46
CA PHE A 174 3.21 -2.35 -0.03
C PHE A 174 2.93 -1.69 -1.38
N LEU A 175 3.45 -0.48 -1.63
CA LEU A 175 3.30 0.21 -2.93
C LEU A 175 4.03 -0.55 -4.05
N SER A 176 5.25 -1.05 -3.81
CA SER A 176 6.00 -1.84 -4.81
C SER A 176 5.31 -3.16 -5.17
N LEU A 177 4.53 -3.74 -4.25
CA LEU A 177 3.74 -4.93 -4.52
C LEU A 177 2.47 -4.63 -5.33
N ASN A 178 1.74 -3.58 -4.95
CA ASN A 178 0.34 -3.40 -5.38
C ASN A 178 0.15 -2.40 -6.53
N SER A 179 1.14 -1.54 -6.81
CA SER A 179 0.99 -0.44 -7.75
C SER A 179 2.19 -0.31 -8.69
N ARG A 180 1.92 -0.24 -10.00
CA ARG A 180 2.95 0.02 -11.03
C ARG A 180 3.27 1.49 -11.23
N PHE A 181 2.63 2.38 -10.48
CA PHE A 181 2.86 3.82 -10.54
C PHE A 181 4.08 4.29 -9.69
N TYR A 182 4.72 3.36 -8.97
CA TYR A 182 5.83 3.62 -8.05
C TYR A 182 7.04 2.72 -8.37
N PRO A 183 7.61 2.81 -9.59
CA PRO A 183 8.65 1.89 -10.04
C PRO A 183 9.92 1.92 -9.18
N LEU A 184 10.29 3.06 -8.58
CA LEU A 184 11.50 3.16 -7.74
C LEU A 184 11.38 2.36 -6.44
N GLN A 185 10.16 2.00 -6.02
CA GLN A 185 9.99 1.18 -4.82
C GLN A 185 10.40 -0.27 -5.05
N ASN A 186 10.50 -0.74 -6.30
CA ASN A 186 10.96 -2.12 -6.60
C ASN A 186 12.42 -2.37 -6.17
N ASP A 187 13.23 -1.33 -6.06
CA ASP A 187 14.62 -1.48 -5.60
C ASP A 187 14.71 -1.82 -4.11
N CYS A 188 13.61 -1.65 -3.36
CA CYS A 188 13.60 -1.84 -1.92
C CYS A 188 13.89 -3.29 -1.50
N TRP A 189 13.52 -4.28 -2.32
CA TRP A 189 13.54 -5.70 -1.98
C TRP A 189 14.94 -6.29 -1.83
N SER A 190 15.93 -5.70 -2.51
CA SER A 190 17.34 -6.11 -2.44
C SER A 190 17.89 -6.03 -1.01
N ARG A 191 17.40 -5.07 -0.21
CA ARG A 191 17.84 -4.85 1.18
C ARG A 191 17.42 -5.95 2.15
N PHE A 192 16.37 -6.72 1.82
CA PHE A 192 15.76 -7.67 2.73
C PHE A 192 16.16 -9.12 2.43
N SER A 193 16.09 -9.98 3.43
CA SER A 193 16.29 -11.43 3.30
C SER A 193 14.95 -12.16 3.16
N ALA A 194 14.93 -13.24 2.37
CA ALA A 194 13.80 -14.18 2.31
C ALA A 194 13.84 -15.24 3.45
N LYS A 195 14.70 -15.07 4.46
CA LYS A 195 14.77 -16.02 5.57
C LYS A 195 13.54 -15.89 6.47
N ALA A 196 12.91 -17.02 6.79
CA ALA A 196 11.89 -17.04 7.83
C ALA A 196 12.55 -16.93 9.21
N THR A 197 12.12 -15.93 9.99
CA THR A 197 12.48 -15.77 11.39
C THR A 197 11.29 -16.21 12.26
N PRO A 198 11.44 -17.21 13.14
CA PRO A 198 10.33 -17.63 13.97
C PRO A 198 9.80 -16.49 14.83
N SER A 199 8.49 -16.31 14.91
CA SER A 199 7.86 -15.32 15.78
C SER A 199 6.68 -15.93 16.53
N GLN A 200 6.50 -15.48 17.78
CA GLN A 200 5.39 -15.94 18.60
C GLN A 200 4.20 -15.01 18.42
N VAL A 201 3.02 -15.60 18.22
CA VAL A 201 1.76 -14.86 18.25
C VAL A 201 1.55 -14.35 19.68
N PRO A 202 1.32 -13.04 19.89
CA PRO A 202 1.08 -12.49 21.22
C PRO A 202 -0.13 -13.16 21.90
N SER A 203 -0.13 -13.12 23.24
CA SER A 203 -1.27 -13.58 24.04
C SER A 203 -2.57 -12.88 23.60
N LEU A 204 -3.70 -13.59 23.70
CA LEU A 204 -5.04 -13.03 23.47
C LEU A 204 -5.34 -11.84 24.41
N MET A 205 -4.68 -11.79 25.57
CA MET A 205 -4.83 -10.73 26.57
C MET A 205 -3.85 -9.57 26.35
N ALA A 206 -2.98 -9.65 25.33
CA ALA A 206 -2.07 -8.55 25.03
C ALA A 206 -2.84 -7.29 24.65
N ASP A 207 -2.28 -6.12 24.97
CA ASP A 207 -2.81 -4.84 24.53
C ASP A 207 -3.01 -4.82 23.00
N PHE A 208 -4.07 -4.16 22.54
CA PHE A 208 -4.45 -4.20 21.13
C PHE A 208 -3.41 -3.54 20.22
N ILE A 209 -2.76 -2.46 20.69
CA ILE A 209 -1.70 -1.79 19.95
C ILE A 209 -0.52 -2.74 19.75
N GLN A 210 -0.15 -3.48 20.80
CA GLN A 210 0.92 -4.49 20.74
C GLN A 210 0.57 -5.64 19.80
N PHE A 211 -0.68 -6.13 19.88
CA PHE A 211 -1.17 -7.19 18.99
C PHE A 211 -1.12 -6.75 17.52
N GLY A 212 -1.60 -5.54 17.22
CA GLY A 212 -1.55 -4.97 15.88
C GLY A 212 -0.12 -4.73 15.38
N ALA A 213 0.79 -4.26 16.23
CA ALA A 213 2.19 -4.07 15.86
C ALA A 213 2.89 -5.40 15.51
N ALA A 214 2.66 -6.45 16.30
CA ALA A 214 3.18 -7.78 16.03
C ALA A 214 2.59 -8.38 14.75
N TRP A 215 1.28 -8.20 14.51
CA TRP A 215 0.64 -8.60 13.26
C TRP A 215 1.24 -7.88 12.04
N ASN A 216 1.37 -6.55 12.11
CA ASN A 216 1.97 -5.72 11.06
C ASN A 216 3.41 -6.17 10.76
N SER A 217 4.18 -6.54 11.79
CA SER A 217 5.53 -7.07 11.61
C SER A 217 5.53 -8.42 10.88
N PHE A 218 4.70 -9.35 11.34
CA PHE A 218 4.57 -10.67 10.75
C PHE A 218 4.13 -10.58 9.28
N ILE A 219 3.09 -9.82 8.97
CA ILE A 219 2.56 -9.70 7.59
C ILE A 219 3.60 -9.06 6.67
N THR A 220 4.35 -8.06 7.16
CA THR A 220 5.44 -7.42 6.38
C THR A 220 6.52 -8.43 6.03
N ARG A 221 6.95 -9.28 6.99
CA ARG A 221 7.96 -10.33 6.74
C ARG A 221 7.47 -11.39 5.76
N ALA A 222 6.21 -11.81 5.89
CA ALA A 222 5.61 -12.78 4.97
C ALA A 222 5.52 -12.23 3.54
N VAL A 223 5.12 -10.96 3.37
CA VAL A 223 5.07 -10.30 2.06
C VAL A 223 6.48 -10.16 1.44
N ILE A 224 7.47 -9.74 2.23
CA ILE A 224 8.88 -9.69 1.78
C ILE A 224 9.32 -11.07 1.28
N PHE A 225 9.03 -12.14 2.03
CA PHE A 225 9.34 -13.50 1.62
C PHE A 225 8.70 -13.86 0.28
N VAL A 226 7.40 -13.59 0.13
CA VAL A 226 6.65 -13.89 -1.11
C VAL A 226 7.27 -13.17 -2.29
N VAL A 227 7.47 -11.85 -2.19
CA VAL A 227 7.96 -11.05 -3.33
C VAL A 227 9.37 -11.47 -3.73
N LYS A 228 10.27 -11.68 -2.77
CA LYS A 228 11.62 -12.16 -3.07
C LYS A 228 11.60 -13.54 -3.72
N THR A 229 10.78 -14.44 -3.19
CA THR A 229 10.63 -15.79 -3.78
C THR A 229 10.14 -15.69 -5.22
N MET A 230 9.15 -14.84 -5.51
CA MET A 230 8.64 -14.64 -6.88
C MET A 230 9.65 -13.97 -7.82
N GLN A 231 10.51 -13.07 -7.31
CA GLN A 231 11.55 -12.41 -8.10
C GLN A 231 12.70 -13.37 -8.44
N ASP A 232 13.10 -14.17 -7.46
CA ASP A 232 14.22 -15.10 -7.60
C ASP A 232 13.79 -16.42 -8.28
N ALA A 233 12.50 -16.78 -8.26
CA ALA A 233 11.97 -18.05 -8.76
C ALA A 233 12.52 -18.51 -10.13
N PRO A 234 12.68 -17.65 -11.14
CA PRO A 234 13.21 -18.07 -12.45
C PRO A 234 14.67 -18.58 -12.40
N SER A 235 15.46 -18.20 -11.39
CA SER A 235 16.89 -18.51 -11.27
C SER A 235 17.24 -19.42 -10.09
N LEU A 236 16.25 -19.99 -9.40
CA LEU A 236 16.49 -20.83 -8.23
C LEU A 236 16.97 -22.23 -8.58
N GLU A 237 18.05 -22.64 -7.93
CA GLU A 237 18.52 -24.03 -7.94
C GLU A 237 17.63 -24.94 -7.07
N PRO A 238 17.53 -26.26 -7.34
CA PRO A 238 16.67 -27.19 -6.60
C PRO A 238 16.89 -27.18 -5.07
N ALA A 239 18.13 -27.02 -4.62
CA ALA A 239 18.47 -26.93 -3.19
C ALA A 239 17.94 -25.63 -2.54
N GLN A 240 17.95 -24.52 -3.28
CA GLN A 240 17.40 -23.24 -2.82
C GLN A 240 15.88 -23.31 -2.76
N ILE A 241 15.23 -23.92 -3.74
CA ILE A 241 13.77 -24.16 -3.74
C ILE A 241 13.37 -24.94 -2.48
N THR A 242 14.09 -26.01 -2.15
CA THR A 242 13.83 -26.82 -0.95
C THR A 242 13.96 -25.98 0.33
N THR A 243 14.98 -25.13 0.42
CA THR A 243 15.19 -24.24 1.57
C THR A 243 14.08 -23.21 1.70
N LEU A 244 13.70 -22.55 0.61
CA LEU A 244 12.61 -21.56 0.59
C LEU A 244 11.26 -22.23 0.87
N ALA A 245 11.03 -23.46 0.42
CA ALA A 245 9.82 -24.22 0.75
C ALA A 245 9.70 -24.48 2.26
N ASN A 246 10.81 -24.76 2.95
CA ASN A 246 10.83 -24.89 4.41
C ASN A 246 10.50 -23.56 5.11
N TYR A 247 11.00 -22.43 4.60
CA TYR A 247 10.65 -21.11 5.10
C TYR A 247 9.16 -20.79 4.85
N ARG A 248 8.63 -21.06 3.65
CA ARG A 248 7.19 -20.97 3.35
C ARG A 248 6.35 -21.76 4.36
N ASN A 249 6.73 -23.00 4.63
CA ASN A 249 6.01 -23.86 5.58
C ASN A 249 6.03 -23.31 7.02
N THR A 250 7.10 -22.62 7.40
CA THR A 250 7.20 -21.93 8.68
C THR A 250 6.20 -20.76 8.74
N PHE A 251 6.19 -19.89 7.72
CA PHE A 251 5.21 -18.80 7.62
C PHE A 251 3.77 -19.30 7.61
N LEU A 252 3.46 -20.34 6.83
CA LEU A 252 2.11 -20.93 6.79
C LEU A 252 1.67 -21.47 8.16
N ARG A 253 2.59 -22.07 8.92
CA ARG A 253 2.28 -22.56 10.28
C ARG A 253 1.98 -21.42 11.25
N GLU A 254 2.78 -20.35 11.22
CA GLU A 254 2.54 -19.15 12.02
C GLU A 254 1.25 -18.45 11.61
N LEU A 255 0.97 -18.35 10.31
CA LEU A 255 -0.24 -17.73 9.78
C LEU A 255 -1.51 -18.43 10.27
N LYS A 256 -1.49 -19.76 10.39
CA LYS A 256 -2.60 -20.55 10.99
C LYS A 256 -2.76 -20.31 12.49
N GLN A 257 -1.72 -19.90 13.19
CA GLN A 257 -1.82 -19.51 14.60
C GLN A 257 -2.41 -18.10 14.71
N TRP A 258 -1.97 -17.19 13.84
CA TRP A 258 -2.54 -15.85 13.73
C TRP A 258 -4.02 -15.86 13.40
N GLU A 259 -4.48 -16.66 12.44
CA GLU A 259 -5.90 -16.81 12.11
C GLU A 259 -6.73 -17.14 13.35
N ARG A 260 -6.30 -18.18 14.10
CA ARG A 260 -6.96 -18.59 15.34
C ARG A 260 -7.00 -17.45 16.37
N ALA A 261 -5.89 -16.74 16.56
CA ALA A 261 -5.82 -15.65 17.53
C ALA A 261 -6.71 -14.45 17.13
N ILE A 262 -6.72 -14.09 15.84
CA ILE A 262 -7.52 -12.99 15.30
C ILE A 262 -9.01 -13.29 15.46
N VAL A 263 -9.45 -14.50 15.06
CA VAL A 263 -10.86 -14.91 15.17
C VAL A 263 -11.31 -14.95 16.63
N GLN A 264 -10.55 -15.62 17.51
CA GLN A 264 -10.90 -15.72 18.93
C GLN A 264 -10.97 -14.35 19.62
N ARG A 265 -10.08 -13.42 19.24
CA ARG A 265 -10.10 -12.06 19.78
C ARG A 265 -11.31 -11.28 19.24
N SER A 266 -11.61 -11.43 17.95
CA SER A 266 -12.75 -10.77 17.29
C SER A 266 -14.10 -11.18 17.89
N ASP A 267 -14.25 -12.46 18.24
CA ASP A 267 -15.48 -13.00 18.84
C ASP A 267 -15.76 -12.42 20.24
N ARG A 268 -14.70 -12.07 20.97
CA ARG A 268 -14.77 -11.50 22.33
C ARG A 268 -14.79 -9.98 22.36
N GLU A 269 -14.51 -9.34 21.23
CA GLU A 269 -14.34 -7.89 21.17
C GLU A 269 -15.71 -7.18 21.10
N ALA A 270 -15.93 -6.29 22.06
CA ALA A 270 -17.13 -5.47 22.14
C ALA A 270 -16.95 -4.13 21.41
N ASN A 271 -15.73 -3.61 21.33
CA ASN A 271 -15.44 -2.36 20.65
C ASN A 271 -15.53 -2.56 19.12
N LEU A 272 -16.50 -1.92 18.48
CA LEU A 272 -16.76 -2.07 17.05
C LEU A 272 -15.57 -1.65 16.16
N VAL A 273 -14.79 -0.66 16.59
CA VAL A 273 -13.60 -0.20 15.85
C VAL A 273 -12.52 -1.28 15.90
N VAL A 274 -12.24 -1.81 17.09
CA VAL A 274 -11.25 -2.89 17.27
C VAL A 274 -11.69 -4.16 16.54
N LYS A 275 -12.98 -4.51 16.64
CA LYS A 275 -13.57 -5.65 15.94
C LYS A 275 -13.45 -5.52 14.43
N ARG A 276 -13.68 -4.33 13.87
CA ARG A 276 -13.43 -4.05 12.45
C ARG A 276 -11.96 -4.24 12.08
N THR A 277 -11.04 -3.71 12.87
CA THR A 277 -9.61 -3.87 12.60
C THR A 277 -9.20 -5.36 12.63
N LEU A 278 -9.79 -6.16 13.53
CA LEU A 278 -9.58 -7.61 13.54
C LEU A 278 -10.17 -8.30 12.30
N LYS A 279 -11.31 -7.85 11.77
CA LYS A 279 -11.82 -8.32 10.46
C LYS A 279 -10.82 -7.99 9.33
N ILE A 280 -10.25 -6.78 9.31
CA ILE A 280 -9.19 -6.40 8.35
C ILE A 280 -7.98 -7.34 8.47
N PHE A 281 -7.53 -7.63 9.69
CA PHE A 281 -6.41 -8.56 9.91
C PHE A 281 -6.75 -9.97 9.41
N HIS A 282 -8.00 -10.43 9.60
CA HIS A 282 -8.44 -11.73 9.09
C HIS A 282 -8.45 -11.78 7.56
N VAL A 283 -8.94 -10.72 6.90
CA VAL A 283 -8.86 -10.61 5.44
C VAL A 283 -7.41 -10.63 4.96
N GLY A 284 -6.53 -9.85 5.61
CA GLY A 284 -5.10 -9.82 5.30
C GLY A 284 -4.43 -11.19 5.51
N GLN A 285 -4.85 -11.94 6.54
CA GLN A 285 -4.41 -13.31 6.78
C GLN A 285 -4.76 -14.23 5.60
N LYS A 286 -5.98 -14.16 5.09
CA LYS A 286 -6.41 -14.99 3.94
C LYS A 286 -5.64 -14.64 2.67
N VAL A 287 -5.44 -13.34 2.39
CA VAL A 287 -4.64 -12.90 1.24
C VAL A 287 -3.21 -13.42 1.32
N VAL A 288 -2.55 -13.28 2.47
CA VAL A 288 -1.18 -13.77 2.65
C VAL A 288 -1.11 -15.30 2.60
N HIS A 289 -2.15 -16.02 3.03
CA HIS A 289 -2.23 -17.48 2.88
C HIS A 289 -2.19 -17.90 1.40
N ILE A 290 -2.97 -17.24 0.56
CA ILE A 290 -2.99 -17.50 -0.89
C ILE A 290 -1.63 -17.13 -1.49
N LEU A 291 -1.10 -15.93 -1.19
CA LEU A 291 0.20 -15.48 -1.68
C LEU A 291 1.33 -16.46 -1.32
N LEU A 292 1.38 -16.94 -0.07
CA LEU A 292 2.37 -17.93 0.35
C LEU A 292 2.17 -19.28 -0.34
N SER A 293 0.93 -19.73 -0.51
CA SER A 293 0.63 -21.00 -1.19
C SER A 293 1.16 -20.99 -2.62
N CYS A 294 0.94 -19.88 -3.35
CA CYS A 294 1.22 -19.75 -4.78
C CYS A 294 2.58 -19.13 -5.12
N CYS A 295 3.44 -18.78 -4.15
CA CYS A 295 4.63 -17.95 -4.41
C CYS A 295 5.72 -18.60 -5.29
N PHE A 296 5.62 -19.90 -5.55
CA PHE A 296 6.53 -20.64 -6.44
C PHE A 296 5.96 -20.84 -7.85
N ASP A 297 4.67 -20.53 -8.05
CA ASP A 297 4.02 -20.69 -9.34
C ASP A 297 4.20 -19.42 -10.19
N SER A 298 4.98 -19.55 -11.26
CA SER A 298 5.17 -18.48 -12.24
C SER A 298 4.06 -18.43 -13.31
N THR A 299 3.23 -19.46 -13.41
CA THR A 299 2.16 -19.58 -14.40
C THR A 299 0.86 -18.91 -13.97
N GLU A 300 0.77 -18.52 -12.70
CA GLU A 300 -0.43 -17.95 -12.06
C GLU A 300 -1.63 -18.91 -12.02
N THR A 301 -1.44 -20.21 -12.25
CA THR A 301 -2.50 -21.25 -12.26
C THR A 301 -2.88 -21.75 -10.87
N GLU A 302 -1.94 -21.75 -9.92
CA GLU A 302 -2.20 -22.25 -8.56
C GLU A 302 -3.24 -21.42 -7.79
N TYR A 303 -3.46 -20.16 -8.18
CA TYR A 303 -4.46 -19.29 -7.56
C TYR A 303 -5.89 -19.84 -7.69
N ASP A 304 -6.18 -20.63 -8.73
CA ASP A 304 -7.52 -21.18 -8.98
C ASP A 304 -7.96 -22.17 -7.89
N ASN A 305 -6.99 -22.79 -7.21
CA ASN A 305 -7.26 -23.69 -6.08
C ASN A 305 -7.81 -22.96 -4.84
N HIS A 306 -7.93 -21.63 -4.89
CA HIS A 306 -8.34 -20.77 -3.78
C HIS A 306 -9.66 -20.03 -4.02
N ASP A 307 -10.48 -20.44 -5.00
CA ASP A 307 -11.76 -19.80 -5.33
C ASP A 307 -12.72 -19.64 -4.13
N SER A 308 -12.80 -20.65 -3.26
CA SER A 308 -13.59 -20.56 -2.02
C SER A 308 -13.04 -19.49 -1.07
N THR A 309 -11.72 -19.39 -0.94
CA THR A 309 -11.07 -18.40 -0.08
C THR A 309 -11.23 -16.98 -0.65
N PHE A 310 -11.18 -16.82 -1.98
CA PHE A 310 -11.49 -15.54 -2.63
C PHE A 310 -12.94 -15.11 -2.38
N SER A 311 -13.88 -16.05 -2.47
CA SER A 311 -15.29 -15.79 -2.19
C SER A 311 -15.51 -15.38 -0.73
N ASP A 312 -14.87 -16.07 0.23
CA ASP A 312 -14.90 -15.71 1.66
C ASP A 312 -14.32 -14.31 1.92
N ILE A 313 -13.24 -13.95 1.22
CA ILE A 313 -12.68 -12.59 1.28
C ILE A 313 -13.72 -11.56 0.85
N MET A 314 -14.41 -11.79 -0.28
CA MET A 314 -15.41 -10.85 -0.79
C MET A 314 -16.60 -10.71 0.15
N VAL A 315 -17.10 -11.81 0.75
CA VAL A 315 -18.16 -11.76 1.77
C VAL A 315 -17.74 -10.88 2.96
N MET A 316 -16.51 -11.02 3.45
CA MET A 316 -16.01 -10.19 4.55
C MET A 316 -15.87 -8.71 4.13
N MET A 317 -15.38 -8.46 2.92
CA MET A 317 -15.20 -7.10 2.39
C MET A 317 -16.53 -6.36 2.25
N HIS A 318 -17.57 -7.01 1.73
CA HIS A 318 -18.93 -6.44 1.68
C HIS A 318 -19.48 -6.14 3.07
N SER A 319 -19.33 -7.08 4.01
CA SER A 319 -19.79 -6.86 5.39
C SER A 319 -19.15 -5.62 6.02
N MET A 320 -17.88 -5.35 5.71
CA MET A 320 -17.17 -4.19 6.21
C MET A 320 -17.58 -2.90 5.50
N ALA A 321 -17.84 -2.96 4.19
CA ALA A 321 -18.30 -1.82 3.42
C ALA A 321 -19.68 -1.34 3.87
N ASP A 322 -20.62 -2.26 4.12
CA ASP A 322 -21.99 -1.93 4.55
C ASP A 322 -22.05 -1.38 5.98
N GLU A 323 -21.16 -1.84 6.87
CA GLU A 323 -21.05 -1.34 8.24
C GLU A 323 -20.35 0.04 8.32
N SER A 324 -19.77 0.57 7.23
CA SER A 324 -18.80 1.67 7.30
C SER A 324 -19.36 3.07 7.05
N GLN A 325 -18.87 4.04 7.86
CA GLN A 325 -18.87 5.44 7.42
C GLN A 325 -17.84 5.62 6.29
N PRO A 326 -18.04 6.59 5.39
CA PRO A 326 -17.07 6.88 4.34
C PRO A 326 -15.69 7.16 4.94
N ALA A 327 -14.66 6.44 4.46
CA ALA A 327 -13.28 6.69 4.85
C ALA A 327 -12.87 8.12 4.44
N THR A 328 -12.02 8.75 5.24
CA THR A 328 -11.45 10.05 4.87
C THR A 328 -10.43 9.91 3.74
N ILE A 329 -10.16 10.99 3.00
CA ILE A 329 -9.17 10.97 1.91
C ILE A 329 -7.78 10.50 2.38
N ILE A 330 -7.34 10.91 3.57
CA ILE A 330 -6.04 10.52 4.14
C ILE A 330 -6.00 9.02 4.42
N GLU A 331 -7.08 8.52 5.02
CA GLU A 331 -7.31 7.13 5.36
C GLU A 331 -7.25 6.20 4.14
N THR A 332 -7.80 6.65 3.01
CA THR A 332 -7.73 5.94 1.72
C THR A 332 -6.33 5.96 1.12
N VAL A 333 -5.68 7.12 1.12
CA VAL A 333 -4.37 7.31 0.48
C VAL A 333 -3.26 6.53 1.21
N LEU A 334 -3.40 6.35 2.52
CA LEU A 334 -2.48 5.56 3.34
C LEU A 334 -2.94 4.11 3.52
N ASP A 335 -3.98 3.69 2.83
CA ASP A 335 -4.51 2.34 2.97
C ASP A 335 -3.57 1.31 2.34
N ILE A 336 -3.05 0.42 3.19
CA ILE A 336 -2.22 -0.72 2.81
C ILE A 336 -2.95 -2.06 2.99
N TYR A 337 -4.23 -2.03 3.36
CA TYR A 337 -5.00 -3.21 3.72
C TYR A 337 -6.26 -3.42 2.88
N VAL A 338 -7.16 -2.44 2.77
CA VAL A 338 -8.50 -2.68 2.21
C VAL A 338 -8.49 -2.64 0.68
N LEU A 339 -8.02 -1.55 0.07
CA LEU A 339 -7.92 -1.42 -1.38
C LEU A 339 -6.90 -2.40 -2.00
N PRO A 340 -5.74 -2.67 -1.38
CA PRO A 340 -4.84 -3.71 -1.86
C PRO A 340 -5.48 -5.11 -1.92
N VAL A 341 -6.41 -5.44 -1.02
CA VAL A 341 -7.14 -6.72 -1.07
C VAL A 341 -8.01 -6.78 -2.32
N LEU A 342 -8.80 -5.74 -2.62
CA LEU A 342 -9.65 -5.73 -3.82
C LEU A 342 -8.80 -5.79 -5.11
N ASN A 343 -7.68 -5.07 -5.12
CA ASN A 343 -6.67 -5.15 -6.18
C ASN A 343 -6.10 -6.58 -6.35
N PHE A 344 -5.86 -7.27 -5.24
CA PHE A 344 -5.38 -8.65 -5.25
C PHE A 344 -6.43 -9.62 -5.79
N VAL A 345 -7.66 -9.57 -5.27
CA VAL A 345 -8.76 -10.45 -5.72
C VAL A 345 -9.03 -10.24 -7.21
N SER A 346 -9.20 -8.99 -7.64
CA SER A 346 -9.49 -8.65 -9.04
C SER A 346 -8.38 -9.06 -10.02
N GLN A 347 -7.14 -9.15 -9.55
CA GLN A 347 -5.99 -9.55 -10.38
C GLN A 347 -5.73 -11.06 -10.37
N LYS A 348 -5.94 -11.74 -9.25
CA LYS A 348 -5.49 -13.12 -9.03
C LYS A 348 -6.59 -14.18 -9.11
N CYS A 349 -7.84 -13.85 -8.77
CA CYS A 349 -8.95 -14.80 -8.83
C CYS A 349 -9.49 -14.91 -10.26
N ARG A 350 -9.50 -16.10 -10.89
CA ARG A 350 -9.98 -16.30 -12.28
C ARG A 350 -11.48 -16.59 -12.41
N ASN A 351 -12.19 -16.67 -11.28
CA ASN A 351 -13.65 -16.71 -11.25
C ASN A 351 -14.23 -15.35 -11.69
N SER A 352 -14.95 -15.33 -12.80
CA SER A 352 -15.42 -14.09 -13.44
C SER A 352 -16.36 -13.28 -12.53
N SER A 353 -17.28 -13.95 -11.83
CA SER A 353 -18.23 -13.28 -10.91
C SER A 353 -17.53 -12.64 -9.71
N THR A 354 -16.64 -13.38 -9.02
CA THR A 354 -15.91 -12.87 -7.85
C THR A 354 -14.97 -11.73 -8.24
N ARG A 355 -14.36 -11.84 -9.42
CA ARG A 355 -13.47 -10.80 -9.96
C ARG A 355 -14.24 -9.51 -10.29
N LEU A 356 -15.38 -9.62 -10.97
CA LEU A 356 -16.22 -8.48 -11.30
C LEU A 356 -16.75 -7.80 -10.03
N ASP A 357 -17.24 -8.60 -9.07
CA ASP A 357 -17.70 -8.10 -7.77
C ASP A 357 -16.59 -7.34 -7.02
N ALA A 358 -15.35 -7.83 -7.05
CA ALA A 358 -14.20 -7.12 -6.48
C ALA A 358 -13.94 -5.77 -7.17
N LEU A 359 -14.03 -5.71 -8.50
CA LEU A 359 -13.85 -4.48 -9.28
C LEU A 359 -14.96 -3.47 -9.00
N ASP A 360 -16.21 -3.93 -8.89
CA ASP A 360 -17.37 -3.07 -8.64
C ASP A 360 -17.38 -2.53 -7.21
N LEU A 361 -17.03 -3.36 -6.21
CA LEU A 361 -16.83 -2.90 -4.85
C LEU A 361 -15.65 -1.90 -4.77
N PHE A 362 -14.57 -2.17 -5.49
CA PHE A 362 -13.42 -1.26 -5.55
C PHE A 362 -13.82 0.09 -6.14
N GLU A 363 -14.59 0.09 -7.24
CA GLU A 363 -15.12 1.31 -7.84
C GLU A 363 -16.04 2.08 -6.89
N LYS A 364 -16.94 1.39 -6.18
CA LYS A 364 -17.82 1.99 -5.18
C LYS A 364 -17.03 2.70 -4.08
N MET A 365 -15.96 2.07 -3.57
CA MET A 365 -15.10 2.66 -2.54
C MET A 365 -14.28 3.84 -3.09
N VAL A 366 -13.69 3.71 -4.27
CA VAL A 366 -12.84 4.76 -4.88
C VAL A 366 -13.64 5.98 -5.31
N SER A 367 -14.84 5.80 -5.83
CA SER A 367 -15.72 6.88 -6.31
C SER A 367 -16.12 7.86 -5.20
N GLN A 368 -16.06 7.42 -3.94
CA GLN A 368 -16.33 8.27 -2.77
C GLN A 368 -15.11 9.05 -2.29
N MET A 369 -13.89 8.62 -2.67
CA MET A 369 -12.64 9.01 -2.00
C MET A 369 -11.66 9.78 -2.91
N GLY A 370 -11.79 9.64 -4.23
CA GLY A 370 -11.15 10.58 -5.18
C GLY A 370 -9.65 10.39 -5.46
N GLY A 371 -9.12 9.16 -5.50
CA GLY A 371 -7.73 8.91 -5.89
C GLY A 371 -7.55 8.66 -7.39
N TRP A 372 -6.81 9.53 -8.10
CA TRP A 372 -6.46 9.34 -9.52
C TRP A 372 -5.74 8.01 -9.79
N GLU A 373 -4.69 7.75 -9.02
CA GLU A 373 -3.90 6.52 -9.10
C GLU A 373 -4.78 5.31 -8.88
N THR A 374 -5.67 5.38 -7.90
CA THR A 374 -6.50 4.26 -7.49
C THR A 374 -7.54 3.92 -8.55
N ARG A 375 -8.15 4.94 -9.18
CA ARG A 375 -9.03 4.77 -10.35
C ARG A 375 -8.29 4.23 -11.57
N ALA A 376 -7.06 4.67 -11.78
CA ALA A 376 -6.20 4.15 -12.83
C ALA A 376 -5.83 2.68 -12.62
N SER A 377 -5.56 2.31 -11.37
CA SER A 377 -5.36 0.94 -10.91
C SER A 377 -6.59 0.07 -11.19
N LEU A 378 -7.80 0.59 -10.93
CA LEU A 378 -9.06 -0.09 -11.24
C LEU A 378 -9.23 -0.33 -12.74
N LEU A 379 -9.05 0.70 -13.58
CA LEU A 379 -9.23 0.58 -15.03
C LEU A 379 -8.19 -0.35 -15.67
N ALA A 380 -6.93 -0.27 -15.24
CA ALA A 380 -5.90 -1.21 -15.67
C ALA A 380 -6.32 -2.66 -15.36
N ARG A 381 -6.93 -2.91 -14.20
CA ARG A 381 -7.40 -4.25 -13.82
C ARG A 381 -8.66 -4.69 -14.57
N ARG A 382 -9.58 -3.78 -14.91
CA ARG A 382 -10.67 -4.08 -15.85
C ARG A 382 -10.11 -4.52 -17.21
N ARG A 383 -9.11 -3.80 -17.74
CA ARG A 383 -8.44 -4.18 -18.99
C ARG A 383 -7.67 -5.50 -18.90
N LEU A 384 -7.04 -5.78 -17.76
CA LEU A 384 -6.42 -7.07 -17.51
C LEU A 384 -7.46 -8.21 -17.55
N MET A 385 -8.60 -8.02 -16.88
CA MET A 385 -9.71 -8.97 -16.92
C MET A 385 -10.19 -9.18 -18.35
N ASP A 386 -10.54 -8.11 -19.08
CA ASP A 386 -11.01 -8.18 -20.47
C ASP A 386 -10.04 -8.98 -21.34
N LEU A 387 -8.73 -8.73 -21.19
CA LEU A 387 -7.68 -9.38 -21.96
C LEU A 387 -7.59 -10.89 -21.69
N GLU A 388 -7.67 -11.30 -20.41
CA GLU A 388 -7.60 -12.71 -20.02
C GLU A 388 -8.87 -13.49 -20.39
N GLU A 389 -10.04 -12.86 -20.33
CA GLU A 389 -11.33 -13.45 -20.68
C GLU A 389 -11.40 -13.85 -22.17
N LEU A 390 -10.68 -13.16 -23.06
CA LEU A 390 -10.52 -13.58 -24.47
C LEU A 390 -9.87 -14.95 -24.62
N GLY A 391 -9.15 -15.40 -23.60
CA GLY A 391 -8.49 -16.70 -23.56
C GLY A 391 -9.25 -17.78 -22.80
N ARG A 392 -10.46 -17.49 -22.29
CA ARG A 392 -11.24 -18.47 -21.54
C ARG A 392 -11.68 -19.63 -22.45
N THR A 393 -11.44 -20.85 -22.01
CA THR A 393 -11.85 -22.07 -22.70
C THR A 393 -13.33 -22.34 -22.53
N GLU A 394 -13.88 -23.24 -23.34
CA GLU A 394 -15.26 -23.74 -23.16
C GLU A 394 -15.48 -24.43 -21.81
N SER A 395 -14.43 -24.98 -21.20
CA SER A 395 -14.48 -25.55 -19.84
C SER A 395 -14.59 -24.49 -18.75
N GLY A 396 -14.41 -23.21 -19.09
CA GLY A 396 -14.44 -22.10 -18.15
C GLY A 396 -13.07 -21.76 -17.55
N ASP A 397 -11.98 -22.37 -18.01
CA ASP A 397 -10.62 -22.14 -17.50
C ASP A 397 -9.88 -21.08 -18.31
N ILE A 398 -8.91 -20.40 -17.70
CA ILE A 398 -7.98 -19.51 -18.41
C ILE A 398 -6.58 -20.16 -18.38
N PRO A 399 -6.05 -20.67 -19.49
CA PRO A 399 -4.78 -21.39 -19.49
C PRO A 399 -3.60 -20.42 -19.24
N ALA A 400 -2.45 -20.96 -18.83
CA ALA A 400 -1.28 -20.17 -18.41
C ALA A 400 -0.80 -19.17 -19.49
N GLU A 401 -0.83 -19.59 -20.76
CA GLU A 401 -0.48 -18.78 -21.93
C GLU A 401 -1.51 -17.70 -22.26
N ARG A 402 -2.62 -17.61 -21.52
CA ARG A 402 -3.63 -16.54 -21.59
C ARG A 402 -3.76 -15.76 -20.29
N ARG A 403 -2.86 -15.99 -19.32
CA ARG A 403 -2.76 -15.21 -18.08
C ARG A 403 -1.72 -14.12 -18.24
N TYR A 404 -2.00 -12.97 -17.65
CA TYR A 404 -1.11 -11.82 -17.74
C TYR A 404 -0.82 -11.20 -16.38
N VAL A 405 0.36 -10.60 -16.27
CA VAL A 405 0.82 -9.87 -15.09
C VAL A 405 1.04 -8.42 -15.48
N TRP A 406 0.45 -7.50 -14.74
CA TRP A 406 0.72 -6.07 -14.91
C TRP A 406 2.17 -5.76 -14.55
N THR A 407 2.96 -5.22 -15.48
CA THR A 407 4.39 -4.96 -15.31
C THR A 407 4.74 -3.49 -15.30
N ASP A 408 4.04 -2.64 -16.04
CA ASP A 408 4.38 -1.23 -16.16
C ASP A 408 3.15 -0.32 -16.35
N ALA A 409 3.28 0.93 -15.93
CA ALA A 409 2.24 1.95 -16.02
C ALA A 409 2.86 3.34 -16.12
N CYS A 410 2.55 4.06 -17.20
CA CYS A 410 3.09 5.39 -17.44
C CYS A 410 2.00 6.34 -17.96
N TRP A 411 1.95 7.54 -17.38
CA TRP A 411 1.10 8.61 -17.88
C TRP A 411 1.82 9.35 -19.01
N ASP A 412 1.06 9.77 -20.02
CA ASP A 412 1.56 10.78 -20.94
C ASP A 412 1.82 12.12 -20.21
N GLU A 413 2.61 13.00 -20.83
CA GLU A 413 3.00 14.29 -20.24
C GLU A 413 1.77 15.15 -19.89
N ALA A 414 0.73 15.07 -20.73
CA ALA A 414 -0.52 15.79 -20.53
C ALA A 414 -1.46 15.13 -19.50
N ARG A 415 -1.12 13.95 -18.97
CA ARG A 415 -1.97 13.10 -18.10
C ARG A 415 -3.39 12.87 -18.66
N THR A 416 -3.47 12.72 -19.98
CA THR A 416 -4.70 12.40 -20.73
C THR A 416 -4.80 10.94 -21.12
N CYS A 417 -3.70 10.19 -21.08
CA CYS A 417 -3.69 8.78 -21.43
C CYS A 417 -2.78 8.01 -20.46
N LEU A 418 -3.24 6.85 -20.03
CA LEU A 418 -2.43 5.88 -19.31
C LEU A 418 -1.99 4.77 -20.27
N ASP A 419 -0.69 4.60 -20.44
CA ASP A 419 -0.12 3.43 -21.09
C ASP A 419 0.17 2.37 -20.02
N VAL A 420 -0.46 1.20 -20.13
CA VAL A 420 -0.21 0.03 -19.27
C VAL A 420 0.39 -1.11 -20.06
N SER A 421 1.29 -1.86 -19.43
CA SER A 421 1.91 -3.05 -20.02
C SER A 421 1.60 -4.31 -19.23
N PHE A 422 1.20 -5.36 -19.93
CA PHE A 422 0.89 -6.68 -19.40
C PHE A 422 1.82 -7.73 -20.00
N GLN A 423 2.53 -8.45 -19.16
CA GLN A 423 3.40 -9.55 -19.58
C GLN A 423 2.68 -10.88 -19.41
N ASN A 424 2.72 -11.72 -20.43
CA ASN A 424 2.17 -13.06 -20.36
C ASN A 424 2.91 -13.92 -19.31
N ALA A 425 2.16 -14.62 -18.46
CA ALA A 425 2.71 -15.44 -17.38
C ALA A 425 3.53 -16.63 -17.89
N GLY A 426 3.10 -17.26 -18.99
CA GLY A 426 3.78 -18.41 -19.60
C GLY A 426 5.18 -18.10 -20.15
N PHE A 427 5.44 -16.86 -20.56
CA PHE A 427 6.72 -16.45 -21.16
C PHE A 427 7.76 -15.95 -20.14
N ARG A 428 7.41 -15.83 -18.85
CA ARG A 428 8.28 -15.25 -17.81
C ARG A 428 9.54 -16.08 -17.48
N LYS A 429 9.63 -17.31 -17.99
CA LYS A 429 10.83 -18.17 -17.88
C LYS A 429 11.93 -17.79 -18.87
N LEU A 430 11.58 -17.06 -19.92
CA LEU A 430 12.53 -16.48 -20.86
C LEU A 430 12.86 -15.07 -20.32
N ASP A 431 14.13 -14.70 -20.41
CA ASP A 431 14.76 -13.50 -19.86
C ASP A 431 13.83 -12.26 -19.74
N GLN A 432 14.00 -11.43 -18.69
CA GLN A 432 13.16 -10.23 -18.44
C GLN A 432 13.22 -9.17 -19.57
N THR A 433 14.04 -9.41 -20.59
CA THR A 433 14.25 -8.57 -21.78
C THR A 433 13.59 -9.12 -23.05
N ASP A 434 12.94 -10.28 -23.00
CA ASP A 434 12.22 -10.84 -24.15
C ASP A 434 10.87 -10.10 -24.36
N PRO A 435 10.67 -9.37 -25.48
CA PRO A 435 9.42 -8.68 -25.77
C PRO A 435 8.26 -9.64 -26.09
N SER A 436 8.53 -10.95 -26.21
CA SER A 436 7.53 -11.97 -26.47
C SER A 436 6.47 -12.02 -25.37
N GLY A 437 5.19 -11.89 -25.76
CA GLY A 437 4.06 -11.93 -24.83
C GLY A 437 3.77 -10.62 -24.08
N LEU A 438 4.46 -9.52 -24.40
CA LEU A 438 4.16 -8.18 -23.88
C LEU A 438 3.00 -7.54 -24.65
N ILE A 439 1.96 -7.11 -23.94
CA ILE A 439 0.81 -6.38 -24.49
C ILE A 439 0.76 -4.99 -23.88
N LYS A 440 0.70 -3.95 -24.72
CA LYS A 440 0.55 -2.56 -24.30
C LYS A 440 -0.86 -2.07 -24.63
N ILE A 441 -1.54 -1.50 -23.64
CA ILE A 441 -2.89 -0.95 -23.77
C ILE A 441 -2.84 0.52 -23.36
N LYS A 442 -3.39 1.39 -24.22
CA LYS A 442 -3.59 2.81 -23.91
C LYS A 442 -5.03 3.02 -23.43
N ILE A 443 -5.19 3.61 -22.24
CA ILE A 443 -6.48 3.90 -21.62
C ILE A 443 -6.67 5.43 -21.63
N SER A 444 -7.72 5.92 -22.30
CA SER A 444 -7.97 7.36 -22.44
C SER A 444 -8.63 7.94 -21.19
N LEU A 445 -8.31 9.20 -20.86
CA LEU A 445 -8.96 9.98 -19.81
C LEU A 445 -10.48 9.94 -19.88
N LYS A 446 -11.07 9.92 -21.08
CA LYS A 446 -12.53 9.89 -21.25
C LYS A 446 -13.14 8.64 -20.63
N GLU A 447 -12.42 7.53 -20.64
CA GLU A 447 -12.84 6.29 -19.95
C GLU A 447 -12.78 6.44 -18.41
N PHE A 448 -12.00 7.39 -17.90
CA PHE A 448 -11.99 7.79 -16.48
C PHE A 448 -13.09 8.78 -16.12
N GLU A 449 -13.84 9.33 -17.08
CA GLU A 449 -14.89 10.31 -16.79
C GLU A 449 -16.30 9.70 -16.74
N GLY A 450 -16.45 8.47 -17.27
CA GLY A 450 -17.73 7.76 -17.35
C GLY A 450 -18.49 8.12 -18.63
#